data_AF-A0A846QQY4-F1
#
_entry.id   AF-A0A846QQY4-F1
#
_cell.length_a   1.000
_cell.length_b   1.000
_cell.length_c   1.000
_cell.angle_alpha   90.00
_cell.angle_beta   90.00
_cell.angle_gamma   90.00
#
_symmetry.space_group_name_H-M   'P 1'
#
loop_
_entity.id
_entity.type
_entity.pdbx_description
1 polymer ?
#
loop_
_entity_poly.entity_id
_entity_poly.type
_entity_poly.pdbx_seq_one_letter_code
_entity_poly.pdbx_strand_id
1 'polypeptide(L)'
;MGREFDELADGLVQETLVEAANTFFGARKNLDEEIEAYRKAADDFAAVEAVVLRKAGALNYLLLEGRAVADFYTAIGVSAPHLVDMPDPAVRDTDDLEPLLVLTTRGRYVGLVLNAYSALASEVEAYLHGRYYNASDGSGRKLITPNYSHLHKWCGRLNEKIRDVNENHSPSGTLCFVKGLDASLLERQRLSGATFDNYCQELDEELKFKPVECLGMNYIHPPDLPELRAVKRAVTAFARSLYAAHRDEVKRLLTGFATPSATRHDGRMD
;
A
#
# COMPACT_ATOMS: atom_id res chain seq x y z
N MET A 1 52.22 34.31 16.04
CA MET A 1 51.85 32.93 16.42
C MET A 1 50.41 32.83 16.91
N GLY A 2 49.95 33.56 17.94
CA GLY A 2 48.56 33.42 18.44
C GLY A 2 47.43 33.56 17.39
N ARG A 3 47.48 34.57 16.51
CA ARG A 3 46.44 34.81 15.49
C ARG A 3 46.28 33.71 14.44
N GLU A 4 47.37 33.07 14.02
CA GLU A 4 47.29 31.99 13.01
C GLU A 4 46.71 30.71 13.62
N PHE A 5 46.91 30.48 14.92
CA PHE A 5 46.27 29.37 15.65
C PHE A 5 44.79 29.64 15.90
N ASP A 6 44.41 30.88 16.21
CA ASP A 6 43.01 31.28 16.37
C ASP A 6 42.23 31.16 15.04
N GLU A 7 42.81 31.61 13.92
CA GLU A 7 42.18 31.47 12.59
C GLU A 7 42.02 30.00 12.16
N LEU A 8 42.97 29.13 12.49
CA LEU A 8 42.88 27.69 12.22
C LEU A 8 41.82 27.02 13.10
N ALA A 9 41.72 27.40 14.37
CA ALA A 9 40.72 26.89 15.30
C ALA A 9 39.30 27.32 14.89
N ASP A 10 39.12 28.59 14.51
CA ASP A 10 37.84 29.11 14.02
C ASP A 10 37.40 28.40 12.73
N GLY A 11 38.34 28.12 11.81
CA GLY A 11 38.08 27.35 10.60
C GLY A 11 37.57 25.93 10.89
N LEU A 12 38.20 25.22 11.83
CA LEU A 12 37.80 23.87 12.24
C LEU A 12 36.43 23.86 12.93
N VAL A 13 36.15 24.84 13.79
CA VAL A 13 34.84 25.00 14.44
C VAL A 13 33.76 25.24 13.38
N GLN A 14 34.02 26.13 12.42
CA GLN A 14 33.07 26.42 11.36
C GLN A 14 32.78 25.21 10.47
N GLU A 15 33.81 24.44 10.09
CA GLU A 15 33.64 23.20 9.33
C GLU A 15 32.82 22.15 10.10
N THR A 16 33.15 21.94 11.37
CA THR A 16 32.43 21.01 12.26
C THR A 16 30.96 21.43 12.43
N LEU A 17 30.68 22.72 12.54
CA LEU A 17 29.31 23.26 12.62
C LEU A 17 28.53 23.02 11.33
N VAL A 18 29.16 23.22 10.17
CA VAL A 18 28.55 22.96 8.87
C VAL A 18 28.25 21.47 8.69
N GLU A 19 29.17 20.59 9.09
CA GLU A 19 28.97 19.14 9.04
C GLU A 19 27.84 18.67 9.96
N ALA A 20 27.80 19.16 11.21
CA ALA A 20 26.74 18.85 12.16
C ALA A 20 25.37 19.35 11.67
N ALA A 21 25.31 20.57 11.12
CA ALA A 21 24.09 21.11 10.54
C ALA A 21 23.62 20.30 9.32
N ASN A 22 24.52 19.97 8.39
CA ASN A 22 24.21 19.16 7.23
C ASN A 22 23.73 17.76 7.61
N THR A 23 24.31 17.16 8.64
CA THR A 23 23.91 15.85 9.15
C THR A 23 22.50 15.91 9.75
N PHE A 24 22.24 16.87 10.64
CA PHE A 24 20.94 17.03 11.28
C PHE A 24 19.83 17.39 10.28
N PHE A 25 19.98 18.49 9.53
CA PHE A 25 18.95 18.93 8.59
C PHE A 25 18.83 17.98 7.41
N GLY A 26 19.93 17.36 6.97
CA GLY A 26 19.93 16.35 5.92
C GLY A 26 19.15 15.10 6.33
N ALA A 27 19.39 14.56 7.52
CA ALA A 27 18.67 13.39 8.02
C ALA A 27 17.16 13.64 8.11
N ARG A 28 16.75 14.80 8.66
CA ARG A 28 15.34 15.17 8.80
C ARG A 28 14.67 15.42 7.45
N LYS A 29 15.31 16.18 6.55
CA LYS A 29 14.79 16.43 5.20
C LYS A 29 14.63 15.14 4.40
N ASN A 30 15.64 14.27 4.42
CA ASN A 30 15.57 12.97 3.75
C ASN A 30 14.45 12.09 4.32
N LEU A 31 14.17 12.21 5.62
CA LEU A 31 13.06 11.48 6.25
C LEU A 31 11.70 12.06 5.83
N ASP A 32 11.54 13.37 5.80
CA ASP A 32 10.33 14.03 5.28
C ASP A 32 10.03 13.61 3.84
N GLU A 33 11.03 13.68 2.96
CA GLU A 33 10.89 13.26 1.55
C GLU A 33 10.51 11.78 1.43
N GLU A 34 11.06 10.90 2.28
CA GLU A 34 10.72 9.48 2.29
C GLU A 34 9.29 9.23 2.81
N ILE A 35 8.84 9.96 3.83
CA ILE A 35 7.44 9.92 4.33
C ILE A 35 6.48 10.35 3.23
N GLU A 36 6.76 11.45 2.52
CA GLU A 36 5.94 11.92 1.42
C GLU A 36 5.88 10.89 0.27
N ALA A 37 7.02 10.29 -0.08
CA ALA A 37 7.09 9.25 -1.10
C ALA A 37 6.27 8.01 -0.70
N TYR A 38 6.33 7.60 0.56
CA TYR A 38 5.51 6.49 1.07
C TYR A 38 4.02 6.81 0.99
N ARG A 39 3.59 8.00 1.45
CA ARG A 39 2.17 8.40 1.42
C ARG A 39 1.62 8.39 0.00
N LYS A 40 2.37 8.97 -0.95
CA LYS A 40 1.99 8.93 -2.36
C LYS A 40 1.85 7.50 -2.89
N ALA A 41 2.79 6.62 -2.55
CA ALA A 41 2.72 5.22 -2.97
C ALA A 41 1.55 4.46 -2.32
N ALA A 42 1.17 4.80 -1.08
CA ALA A 42 0.00 4.27 -0.40
C ALA A 42 -1.32 4.77 -1.02
N ASP A 43 -1.38 6.03 -1.46
CA ASP A 43 -2.52 6.59 -2.18
C ASP A 43 -2.68 5.91 -3.55
N ASP A 44 -1.58 5.75 -4.30
CA ASP A 44 -1.59 5.05 -5.59
C ASP A 44 -2.01 3.57 -5.44
N PHE A 45 -1.72 2.96 -4.30
CA PHE A 45 -2.09 1.58 -3.99
C PHE A 45 -3.60 1.39 -3.78
N ALA A 46 -4.33 2.42 -3.37
CA ALA A 46 -5.80 2.36 -3.22
C ALA A 46 -6.50 2.01 -4.54
N ALA A 47 -5.94 2.42 -5.68
CA ALA A 47 -6.46 2.05 -6.99
C ALA A 47 -6.32 0.54 -7.28
N VAL A 48 -5.22 -0.08 -6.83
CA VAL A 48 -4.97 -1.52 -6.96
C VAL A 48 -5.94 -2.30 -6.08
N GLU A 49 -6.15 -1.83 -4.85
CA GLU A 49 -7.13 -2.41 -3.93
C GLU A 49 -8.55 -2.39 -4.50
N ALA A 50 -8.97 -1.25 -5.06
CA ALA A 50 -10.28 -1.11 -5.67
C ALA A 50 -10.49 -2.13 -6.80
N VAL A 51 -9.45 -2.46 -7.58
CA VAL A 51 -9.54 -3.51 -8.62
C VAL A 51 -9.81 -4.88 -7.98
N VAL A 52 -9.05 -5.27 -6.95
CA VAL A 52 -9.25 -6.55 -6.24
C VAL A 52 -10.66 -6.65 -5.67
N LEU A 53 -11.12 -5.58 -5.02
CA LEU A 53 -12.47 -5.47 -4.47
C LEU A 53 -13.55 -5.69 -5.53
N ARG A 54 -13.42 -5.04 -6.68
CA ARG A 54 -14.35 -5.24 -7.81
C ARG A 54 -14.37 -6.69 -8.29
N LYS A 55 -13.20 -7.33 -8.44
CA LYS A 55 -13.12 -8.73 -8.87
C LYS A 55 -13.67 -9.70 -7.83
N ALA A 56 -13.47 -9.42 -6.54
CA ALA A 56 -14.02 -10.21 -5.45
C ALA A 56 -15.55 -10.09 -5.41
N GLY A 57 -16.08 -8.87 -5.53
CA GLY A 57 -17.51 -8.61 -5.63
C GLY A 57 -18.16 -9.32 -6.83
N ALA A 58 -17.51 -9.26 -8.01
CA ALA A 58 -17.98 -9.97 -9.20
C ALA A 58 -18.04 -11.49 -8.98
N LEU A 59 -17.01 -12.10 -8.37
CA LEU A 59 -17.04 -13.53 -8.04
C LEU A 59 -18.13 -13.86 -7.03
N ASN A 60 -18.25 -13.09 -5.95
CA ASN A 60 -19.24 -13.31 -4.90
C ASN A 60 -20.68 -13.22 -5.45
N TYR A 61 -20.94 -12.28 -6.36
CA TYR A 61 -22.22 -12.16 -7.08
C TYR A 61 -22.54 -13.41 -7.90
N LEU A 62 -21.56 -14.01 -8.58
CA LEU A 62 -21.74 -15.26 -9.33
C LEU A 62 -22.00 -16.46 -8.43
N LEU A 63 -21.52 -16.42 -7.20
CA LEU A 63 -21.73 -17.43 -6.18
C LEU A 63 -23.05 -17.23 -5.44
N LEU A 64 -23.90 -16.28 -5.86
CA LEU A 64 -25.21 -15.96 -5.26
C LEU A 64 -25.13 -15.35 -3.85
N GLU A 65 -23.97 -14.76 -3.51
CA GLU A 65 -23.71 -14.09 -2.24
C GLU A 65 -23.92 -14.99 -0.99
N GLY A 66 -23.63 -14.45 0.20
CA GLY A 66 -23.90 -15.12 1.47
C GLY A 66 -23.15 -16.45 1.65
N ARG A 67 -23.88 -17.49 2.11
CA ARG A 67 -23.27 -18.75 2.56
C ARG A 67 -22.52 -19.51 1.46
N ALA A 68 -22.97 -19.42 0.21
CA ALA A 68 -22.33 -20.08 -0.91
C ALA A 68 -20.93 -19.51 -1.21
N VAL A 69 -20.66 -18.26 -0.84
CA VAL A 69 -19.33 -17.65 -0.94
C VAL A 69 -18.36 -18.28 0.07
N ALA A 70 -18.78 -18.40 1.33
CA ALA A 70 -17.98 -19.03 2.37
C ALA A 70 -17.70 -20.51 2.06
N ASP A 71 -18.72 -21.23 1.59
CA ASP A 71 -18.58 -22.64 1.18
C ASP A 71 -17.64 -22.79 -0.02
N PHE A 72 -17.64 -21.83 -0.96
CA PHE A 72 -16.72 -21.82 -2.10
C PHE A 72 -15.26 -21.67 -1.65
N TYR A 73 -14.94 -20.66 -0.85
CA TYR A 73 -13.57 -20.45 -0.35
C TYR A 73 -13.08 -21.66 0.47
N THR A 74 -13.97 -22.24 1.28
CA THR A 74 -13.68 -23.49 2.00
C THR A 74 -13.39 -24.65 1.03
N ALA A 75 -14.16 -24.79 -0.06
CA ALA A 75 -13.98 -25.86 -1.04
C ALA A 75 -12.66 -25.77 -1.82
N ILE A 76 -12.08 -24.58 -1.95
CA ILE A 76 -10.75 -24.36 -2.55
C ILE A 76 -9.62 -24.31 -1.52
N GLY A 77 -9.92 -24.53 -0.23
CA GLY A 77 -8.94 -24.59 0.85
C GLY A 77 -8.47 -23.23 1.36
N VAL A 78 -9.22 -22.16 1.12
CA VAL A 78 -8.87 -20.79 1.51
C VAL A 78 -9.74 -20.35 2.69
N SER A 79 -9.11 -19.87 3.76
CA SER A 79 -9.82 -19.19 4.87
C SER A 79 -9.84 -17.69 4.60
N ALA A 80 -11.02 -17.16 4.26
CA ALA A 80 -11.15 -15.77 3.80
C ALA A 80 -12.37 -15.05 4.40
N PRO A 81 -12.48 -14.92 5.73
CA PRO A 81 -13.67 -14.33 6.36
C PRO A 81 -13.96 -12.92 5.84
N HIS A 82 -12.91 -12.12 5.59
CA HIS A 82 -13.06 -10.76 5.05
C HIS A 82 -13.47 -10.72 3.57
N LEU A 83 -13.17 -11.75 2.74
CA LEU A 83 -13.65 -11.82 1.35
C LEU A 83 -15.14 -12.16 1.27
N VAL A 84 -15.71 -12.81 2.31
CA VAL A 84 -17.14 -13.14 2.40
C VAL A 84 -17.97 -11.90 2.68
N ASP A 85 -17.47 -11.03 3.56
CA ASP A 85 -18.18 -9.83 4.02
C ASP A 85 -17.87 -8.59 3.18
N MET A 86 -17.07 -8.71 2.12
CA MET A 86 -16.71 -7.58 1.26
C MET A 86 -17.97 -6.96 0.61
N PRO A 87 -18.37 -5.76 1.07
CA PRO A 87 -19.60 -5.15 0.63
C PRO A 87 -19.22 -4.16 -0.47
N ASP A 88 -19.34 -4.55 -1.72
CA ASP A 88 -19.77 -3.54 -2.68
C ASP A 88 -20.76 -4.09 -3.72
N PRO A 89 -22.06 -4.14 -3.38
CA PRO A 89 -23.12 -4.41 -4.34
C PRO A 89 -23.32 -3.29 -5.37
N ALA A 90 -22.68 -2.12 -5.24
CA ALA A 90 -22.76 -1.02 -6.20
C ALA A 90 -21.83 -1.22 -7.40
N VAL A 91 -20.79 -2.05 -7.28
CA VAL A 91 -19.87 -2.36 -8.38
C VAL A 91 -20.06 -3.81 -8.81
N ARG A 92 -21.24 -4.08 -9.38
CA ARG A 92 -21.50 -5.25 -10.23
C ARG A 92 -20.77 -5.09 -11.57
N ASP A 93 -19.49 -4.79 -11.52
CA ASP A 93 -18.67 -4.60 -12.70
C ASP A 93 -18.34 -5.97 -13.29
N THR A 94 -19.32 -6.42 -14.05
CA THR A 94 -19.29 -7.64 -14.83
C THR A 94 -18.91 -7.35 -16.28
N ASP A 95 -18.58 -6.10 -16.60
CA ASP A 95 -18.27 -5.68 -17.97
C ASP A 95 -17.03 -6.40 -18.50
N ASP A 96 -16.10 -6.74 -17.62
CA ASP A 96 -14.90 -7.53 -17.93
C ASP A 96 -15.17 -9.05 -18.02
N LEU A 97 -16.37 -9.52 -17.70
CA LEU A 97 -16.72 -10.95 -17.74
C LEU A 97 -17.36 -11.29 -19.09
N GLU A 98 -16.52 -11.63 -20.05
CA GLU A 98 -17.02 -12.05 -21.35
C GLU A 98 -17.76 -13.40 -21.28
N PRO A 99 -19.00 -13.48 -21.81
CA PRO A 99 -19.72 -14.72 -21.87
C PRO A 99 -19.05 -15.68 -22.86
N LEU A 100 -18.59 -16.83 -22.36
CA LEU A 100 -18.01 -17.87 -23.20
C LEU A 100 -19.07 -18.48 -24.14
N LEU A 101 -18.68 -18.73 -25.39
CA LEU A 101 -19.46 -19.44 -26.40
C LEU A 101 -19.56 -20.94 -26.08
N VAL A 102 -20.29 -21.28 -25.03
CA VAL A 102 -20.52 -22.66 -24.60
C VAL A 102 -21.96 -23.07 -24.90
N LEU A 103 -22.14 -24.25 -25.50
CA LEU A 103 -23.43 -24.77 -25.96
C LEU A 103 -24.48 -24.95 -24.86
N THR A 104 -24.07 -25.07 -23.60
CA THR A 104 -25.00 -25.33 -22.48
C THR A 104 -24.95 -24.20 -21.46
N THR A 105 -26.11 -23.83 -20.91
CA THR A 105 -26.22 -22.82 -19.83
C THR A 105 -25.36 -23.18 -18.62
N ARG A 106 -25.30 -24.48 -18.27
CA ARG A 106 -24.42 -24.99 -17.22
C ARG A 106 -22.95 -24.76 -17.55
N GLY A 107 -22.52 -25.07 -18.77
CA GLY A 107 -21.15 -24.86 -19.21
C GLY A 107 -20.77 -23.38 -19.24
N ARG A 108 -21.69 -22.51 -19.68
CA ARG A 108 -21.51 -21.04 -19.66
C ARG A 108 -21.32 -20.54 -18.23
N TYR A 109 -22.15 -20.97 -17.28
CA TYR A 109 -22.01 -20.60 -15.87
C TYR A 109 -20.65 -21.04 -15.29
N VAL A 110 -20.29 -22.32 -15.46
CA VAL A 110 -19.02 -22.86 -14.96
C VAL A 110 -17.84 -22.10 -15.53
N GLY A 111 -17.85 -21.82 -16.84
CA GLY A 111 -16.78 -21.07 -17.48
C GLY A 111 -16.67 -19.63 -16.98
N LEU A 112 -17.80 -18.99 -16.70
CA LEU A 112 -17.85 -17.62 -16.19
C LEU A 112 -17.33 -17.54 -14.74
N VAL A 113 -17.67 -18.51 -13.88
CA VAL A 113 -17.08 -18.63 -12.53
C VAL A 113 -15.57 -18.89 -12.60
N LEU A 114 -15.10 -19.74 -13.51
CA LEU A 114 -13.66 -19.99 -13.70
C LEU A 114 -12.91 -18.74 -14.15
N ASN A 115 -13.49 -17.95 -15.06
CA ASN A 115 -12.90 -16.69 -15.53
C ASN A 115 -12.84 -15.65 -14.40
N ALA A 116 -13.94 -15.48 -13.65
CA ALA A 116 -14.00 -14.56 -12.51
C ALA A 116 -12.98 -14.94 -11.43
N TYR A 117 -12.87 -16.24 -11.10
CA TYR A 117 -11.85 -16.72 -10.17
C TYR A 117 -10.43 -16.45 -10.68
N SER A 118 -10.15 -16.74 -11.95
CA SER A 118 -8.83 -16.51 -12.53
C SER A 118 -8.45 -15.04 -12.51
N ALA A 119 -9.41 -14.16 -12.82
CA ALA A 119 -9.20 -12.71 -12.78
C ALA A 119 -8.92 -12.26 -11.34
N LEU A 120 -9.72 -12.69 -10.37
CA LEU A 120 -9.48 -12.37 -8.96
C LEU A 120 -8.11 -12.85 -8.47
N ALA A 121 -7.76 -14.11 -8.73
CA ALA A 121 -6.47 -14.66 -8.31
C ALA A 121 -5.29 -13.88 -8.91
N SER A 122 -5.37 -13.49 -10.18
CA SER A 122 -4.34 -12.67 -10.85
C SER A 122 -4.23 -11.25 -10.29
N GLU A 123 -5.33 -10.66 -9.85
CA GLU A 123 -5.32 -9.32 -9.22
C GLU A 123 -4.88 -9.37 -7.76
N VAL A 124 -5.23 -10.43 -7.02
CA VAL A 124 -4.70 -10.67 -5.66
C VAL A 124 -3.19 -10.87 -5.69
N GLU A 125 -2.67 -11.64 -6.64
CA GLU A 125 -1.23 -11.79 -6.85
C GLU A 125 -0.55 -10.43 -7.14
N ALA A 126 -1.13 -9.63 -8.03
CA ALA A 126 -0.62 -8.30 -8.35
C ALA A 126 -0.73 -7.33 -7.15
N TYR A 127 -1.76 -7.45 -6.31
CA TYR A 127 -1.92 -6.69 -5.08
C TYR A 127 -0.84 -7.04 -4.05
N LEU A 128 -0.58 -8.33 -3.86
CA LEU A 128 0.38 -8.84 -2.87
C LEU A 128 1.83 -8.60 -3.29
N HIS A 129 2.14 -8.82 -4.58
CA HIS A 129 3.52 -8.89 -5.08
C HIS A 129 3.85 -7.89 -6.19
N GLY A 130 2.85 -7.26 -6.79
CA GLY A 130 3.01 -6.29 -7.87
C GLY A 130 3.01 -6.93 -9.26
N ARG A 131 2.80 -6.09 -10.28
CA ARG A 131 2.89 -6.47 -11.69
C ARG A 131 3.92 -5.61 -12.40
N TYR A 132 4.72 -6.23 -13.25
CA TYR A 132 5.65 -5.49 -14.09
C TYR A 132 4.91 -4.79 -15.24
N TYR A 133 5.23 -3.52 -15.48
CA TYR A 133 4.76 -2.75 -16.63
C TYR A 133 5.90 -1.90 -17.19
N ASN A 134 5.77 -1.49 -18.45
CA ASN A 134 6.75 -0.60 -19.07
C ASN A 134 6.44 0.84 -18.69
N ALA A 135 7.48 1.62 -18.38
CA ALA A 135 7.35 3.06 -18.19
C ALA A 135 6.75 3.72 -19.45
N SER A 136 5.80 4.63 -19.25
CA SER A 136 5.11 5.36 -20.33
C SER A 136 5.99 6.41 -21.01
N ASP A 137 7.19 6.66 -20.48
CA ASP A 137 8.16 7.65 -20.98
C ASP A 137 8.98 7.15 -22.19
N GLY A 138 8.73 5.94 -22.69
CA GLY A 138 9.47 5.36 -23.83
C GLY A 138 10.89 4.90 -23.49
N SER A 139 11.31 4.95 -22.22
CA SER A 139 12.66 4.55 -21.78
C SER A 139 12.90 3.04 -21.82
N GLY A 140 11.86 2.22 -22.02
CA GLY A 140 11.94 0.77 -21.95
C GLY A 140 12.19 0.21 -20.54
N ARG A 141 12.19 1.07 -19.51
CA ARG A 141 12.34 0.64 -18.11
C ARG A 141 11.12 -0.15 -17.66
N LYS A 142 11.37 -1.27 -16.96
CA LYS A 142 10.32 -2.04 -16.28
C LYS A 142 10.09 -1.47 -14.89
N LEU A 143 8.87 -1.04 -14.64
CA LEU A 143 8.38 -0.61 -13.34
C LEU A 143 7.54 -1.73 -12.73
N ILE A 144 7.40 -1.71 -11.41
CA ILE A 144 6.52 -2.60 -10.67
C ILE A 144 5.40 -1.76 -10.06
N THR A 145 4.16 -2.25 -10.13
CA THR A 145 3.05 -1.57 -9.45
C THR A 145 3.29 -1.54 -7.93
N PRO A 146 2.76 -0.53 -7.22
CA PRO A 146 2.66 -0.57 -5.77
C PRO A 146 2.03 -1.89 -5.33
N ASN A 147 2.59 -2.50 -4.29
CA ASN A 147 2.12 -3.78 -3.77
C ASN A 147 2.22 -3.81 -2.24
N TYR A 148 1.34 -4.61 -1.64
CA TYR A 148 1.19 -4.70 -0.19
C TYR A 148 2.49 -5.11 0.50
N SER A 149 3.16 -6.15 -0.01
CA SER A 149 4.39 -6.68 0.60
C SER A 149 5.49 -5.62 0.67
N HIS A 150 5.65 -4.82 -0.38
CA HIS A 150 6.65 -3.76 -0.42
C HIS A 150 6.27 -2.60 0.51
N LEU A 151 5.04 -2.10 0.45
CA LEU A 151 4.59 -0.98 1.28
C LEU A 151 4.62 -1.34 2.77
N HIS A 152 4.20 -2.54 3.14
CA HIS A 152 4.26 -3.02 4.52
C HIS A 152 5.70 -3.05 5.05
N LYS A 153 6.65 -3.58 4.27
CA LYS A 153 8.08 -3.57 4.62
C LYS A 153 8.65 -2.16 4.68
N TRP A 154 8.28 -1.30 3.74
CA TRP A 154 8.73 0.08 3.71
C TRP A 154 8.23 0.85 4.93
N CYS A 155 6.96 0.70 5.32
CA CYS A 155 6.43 1.31 6.53
C CYS A 155 7.21 0.89 7.78
N GLY A 156 7.48 -0.42 7.94
CA GLY A 156 8.27 -0.92 9.07
C GLY A 156 9.65 -0.26 9.14
N ARG A 157 10.39 -0.26 8.03
CA ARG A 157 11.70 0.40 7.93
C ARG A 157 11.63 1.91 8.19
N LEU A 158 10.60 2.57 7.66
CA LEU A 158 10.40 4.01 7.82
C LEU A 158 10.13 4.37 9.28
N ASN A 159 9.31 3.59 9.98
CA ASN A 159 9.04 3.78 11.40
C ASN A 159 10.26 3.50 12.29
N GLU A 160 11.10 2.53 11.91
CA GLU A 160 12.40 2.33 12.57
C GLU A 160 13.32 3.55 12.37
N LYS A 161 13.37 4.11 11.16
CA LYS A 161 14.15 5.31 10.86
C LYS A 161 13.60 6.57 11.56
N ILE A 162 12.28 6.71 11.68
CA ILE A 162 11.64 7.76 12.48
C ILE A 162 12.08 7.68 13.93
N ARG A 163 12.07 6.47 14.51
CA ARG A 163 12.54 6.24 15.88
C ARG A 163 14.02 6.62 16.01
N ASP A 164 14.87 6.15 15.11
CA ASP A 164 16.29 6.47 15.10
C ASP A 164 16.57 7.99 15.02
N VAL A 165 15.89 8.70 14.12
CA VAL A 165 16.01 10.17 14.02
C VAL A 165 15.52 10.88 15.27
N ASN A 166 14.40 10.44 15.84
CA ASN A 166 13.89 11.03 17.09
C ASN A 166 14.81 10.77 18.30
N GLU A 167 15.51 9.64 18.33
CA GLU A 167 16.40 9.25 19.44
C GLU A 167 17.82 9.85 19.31
N ASN A 168 18.39 9.84 18.09
CA ASN A 168 19.80 10.17 17.86
C ASN A 168 20.03 11.55 17.24
N HIS A 169 18.98 12.18 16.70
CA HIS A 169 19.06 13.49 16.06
C HIS A 169 18.07 14.46 16.72
N SER A 170 18.16 14.62 18.05
CA SER A 170 17.34 15.60 18.75
C SER A 170 17.80 17.04 18.45
N PRO A 171 16.86 17.98 18.22
CA PRO A 171 17.16 19.40 18.07
C PRO A 171 17.98 19.94 19.24
N SER A 172 17.62 19.59 20.48
CA SER A 172 18.34 20.01 21.68
C SER A 172 19.77 19.49 21.72
N GLY A 173 20.00 18.23 21.36
CA GLY A 173 21.33 17.62 21.32
C GLY A 173 22.23 18.32 20.31
N THR A 174 21.68 18.68 19.15
CA THR A 174 22.40 19.44 18.11
C THR A 174 22.74 20.85 18.59
N LEU A 175 21.79 21.56 19.22
CA LEU A 175 22.03 22.89 19.80
C LEU A 175 23.07 22.85 20.93
N CYS A 176 23.02 21.84 21.79
CA CYS A 176 24.00 21.61 22.84
C CYS A 176 25.39 21.32 22.27
N PHE A 177 25.48 20.53 21.19
CA PHE A 177 26.75 20.27 20.49
C PHE A 177 27.33 21.56 19.89
N VAL A 178 26.54 22.31 19.13
CA VAL A 178 26.94 23.61 18.52
C VAL A 178 27.43 24.58 19.61
N LYS A 179 26.70 24.66 20.72
CA LYS A 179 27.10 25.48 21.86
C LYS A 179 28.37 24.99 22.54
N GLY A 180 28.58 23.67 22.58
CA GLY A 180 29.79 23.03 23.12
C GLY A 180 31.07 23.47 22.40
N LEU A 181 30.96 23.91 21.15
CA LEU A 181 32.06 24.41 20.33
C LEU A 181 32.39 25.89 20.60
N ASP A 182 31.54 26.64 21.30
CA ASP A 182 31.78 28.03 21.71
C ASP A 182 32.11 28.13 23.21
N ALA A 183 33.40 28.16 23.53
CA ALA A 183 33.91 28.27 24.89
C ALA A 183 33.42 29.54 25.62
N SER A 184 33.20 30.64 24.89
CA SER A 184 32.78 31.92 25.47
C SER A 184 31.30 31.89 25.91
N LEU A 185 30.45 31.17 25.17
CA LEU A 185 29.05 30.94 25.52
C LEU A 185 28.91 30.00 26.73
N LEU A 186 29.77 28.97 26.83
CA LEU A 186 29.79 28.06 27.97
C LEU A 186 30.21 28.76 29.27
N GLU A 187 31.23 29.62 29.23
CA GLU A 187 31.63 30.41 30.41
C GLU A 187 30.54 31.37 30.86
N ARG A 188 29.90 32.09 29.94
CA ARG A 188 28.79 33.00 30.26
C ARG A 188 27.59 32.29 30.91
N GLN A 189 27.29 31.06 30.49
CA GLN A 189 26.20 30.27 31.07
C GLN A 189 26.53 29.78 32.49
N ARG A 190 27.78 29.34 32.71
CA ARG A 190 28.25 28.94 34.05
C ARG A 190 28.17 30.10 35.04
N LEU A 191 28.44 31.31 34.57
CA LEU A 191 28.37 32.53 35.40
C LEU A 191 26.93 33.01 35.65
N SER A 192 26.01 32.80 34.70
CA SER A 192 24.63 33.29 34.80
C SER A 192 23.64 32.31 35.44
N GLY A 193 23.99 31.02 35.59
CA GLY A 193 23.12 30.00 36.19
C GLY A 193 21.89 29.64 35.34
N ALA A 194 21.79 30.13 34.10
CA ALA A 194 20.67 29.84 33.21
C ALA A 194 20.78 28.42 32.65
N THR A 195 19.99 27.49 33.16
CA THR A 195 19.81 26.13 32.60
C THR A 195 18.66 26.14 31.60
N PHE A 196 18.88 25.57 30.41
CA PHE A 196 17.88 25.50 29.33
C PHE A 196 17.05 24.20 29.36
N ASP A 197 17.24 23.37 30.38
CA ASP A 197 16.78 21.97 30.40
C ASP A 197 15.29 21.80 30.08
N ASN A 198 14.42 22.72 30.54
CA ASN A 198 12.99 22.66 30.24
C ASN A 198 12.66 23.08 28.79
N TYR A 199 13.35 24.08 28.24
CA TYR A 199 13.11 24.57 26.87
C TYR A 199 13.57 23.55 25.81
N CYS A 200 14.65 22.83 26.12
CA CYS A 200 15.20 21.78 25.26
C CYS A 200 14.28 20.56 25.15
N GLN A 201 13.63 20.16 26.24
CA GLN A 201 12.69 19.03 26.24
C GLN A 201 11.42 19.35 25.45
N GLU A 202 10.85 20.55 25.61
CA GLU A 202 9.66 20.97 24.85
C GLU A 202 9.96 21.03 23.34
N LEU A 203 11.12 21.57 22.95
CA LEU A 203 11.53 21.66 21.55
C LEU A 203 11.70 20.28 20.88
N ASP A 204 12.26 19.31 21.61
CA ASP A 204 12.43 17.96 21.10
C ASP A 204 11.09 17.26 20.89
N GLU A 205 10.14 17.40 21.82
CA GLU A 205 8.79 16.83 21.66
C GLU A 205 8.02 17.47 20.50
N GLU A 206 8.10 18.79 20.34
CA GLU A 206 7.41 19.50 19.25
C GLU A 206 7.93 19.10 17.86
N LEU A 207 9.23 18.83 17.76
CA LEU A 207 9.89 18.47 16.50
C LEU A 207 10.02 16.96 16.30
N LYS A 208 9.39 16.12 17.12
CA LYS A 208 9.41 14.67 16.85
C LYS A 208 8.61 14.33 15.60
N PHE A 209 9.19 13.47 14.77
CA PHE A 209 8.43 12.81 13.72
C PHE A 209 7.42 11.86 14.34
N LYS A 210 6.17 11.95 13.88
CA LYS A 210 5.13 11.00 14.24
C LYS A 210 5.34 9.71 13.44
N PRO A 211 5.16 8.52 14.05
CA PRO A 211 5.13 7.27 13.31
C PRO A 211 4.11 7.35 12.18
N VAL A 212 4.46 6.77 11.05
CA VAL A 212 3.56 6.63 9.91
C VAL A 212 2.68 5.41 10.14
N GLU A 213 1.39 5.56 9.84
CA GLU A 213 0.47 4.44 9.87
C GLU A 213 0.80 3.46 8.75
N CYS A 214 1.13 2.22 9.14
CA CYS A 214 1.25 1.14 8.19
C CYS A 214 -0.13 0.78 7.65
N LEU A 215 -0.17 0.28 6.42
CA LEU A 215 -1.38 -0.24 5.80
C LEU A 215 -2.05 -1.26 6.75
N GLY A 216 -3.07 -0.82 7.49
CA GLY A 216 -3.75 -1.58 8.54
C GLY A 216 -5.25 -1.33 8.53
N MET A 217 -6.03 -2.39 8.79
CA MET A 217 -7.50 -2.59 8.81
C MET A 217 -8.35 -2.01 7.67
N ASN A 218 -8.02 -0.84 7.12
CA ASN A 218 -8.62 -0.31 5.89
C ASN A 218 -8.11 -1.05 4.65
N TYR A 219 -6.87 -1.53 4.70
CA TYR A 219 -6.26 -2.29 3.62
C TYR A 219 -6.47 -3.79 3.87
N ILE A 220 -7.20 -4.41 2.96
CA ILE A 220 -7.50 -5.84 3.01
C ILE A 220 -6.18 -6.59 2.92
N HIS A 221 -5.89 -7.51 3.85
CA HIS A 221 -4.84 -8.49 3.64
C HIS A 221 -5.49 -9.71 2.99
N PRO A 222 -5.69 -9.74 1.65
CA PRO A 222 -6.35 -10.86 1.01
C PRO A 222 -5.55 -12.13 1.33
N PRO A 223 -6.22 -13.29 1.51
CA PRO A 223 -5.50 -14.53 1.57
C PRO A 223 -4.79 -14.75 0.25
N ASP A 224 -3.68 -15.48 0.31
CA ASP A 224 -3.06 -16.02 -0.89
C ASP A 224 -4.08 -16.94 -1.58
N LEU A 225 -4.44 -16.61 -2.83
CA LEU A 225 -5.40 -17.37 -3.61
C LEU A 225 -4.65 -18.34 -4.53
N PRO A 226 -4.93 -19.65 -4.44
CA PRO A 226 -4.22 -20.63 -5.25
C PRO A 226 -4.49 -20.40 -6.74
N GLU A 227 -3.47 -20.60 -7.58
CA GLU A 227 -3.65 -20.49 -9.03
C GLU A 227 -4.80 -21.37 -9.53
N LEU A 228 -5.50 -20.90 -10.57
CA LEU A 228 -6.63 -21.62 -11.15
C LEU A 228 -6.26 -23.07 -11.50
N ARG A 229 -5.04 -23.36 -11.96
CA ARG A 229 -4.61 -24.72 -12.32
C ARG A 229 -4.71 -25.69 -11.13
N ALA A 230 -4.39 -25.24 -9.92
CA ALA A 230 -4.44 -26.06 -8.71
C ALA A 230 -5.88 -26.37 -8.28
N VAL A 231 -6.77 -25.38 -8.38
CA VAL A 231 -8.15 -25.49 -7.86
C VAL A 231 -9.23 -25.66 -8.94
N LYS A 232 -8.87 -25.73 -10.22
CA LYS A 232 -9.81 -25.81 -11.36
C LYS A 232 -10.89 -26.87 -11.16
N ARG A 233 -10.50 -28.04 -10.66
CA ARG A 233 -11.43 -29.16 -10.40
C ARG A 233 -12.43 -28.82 -9.29
N ALA A 234 -11.97 -28.24 -8.19
CA ALA A 234 -12.82 -27.82 -7.07
C ALA A 234 -13.78 -26.71 -7.50
N VAL A 235 -13.29 -25.65 -8.15
CA VAL A 235 -14.12 -24.55 -8.69
C VAL A 235 -15.18 -25.08 -9.66
N THR A 236 -14.78 -25.98 -10.58
CA THR A 236 -15.71 -26.60 -11.53
C THR A 236 -16.77 -27.45 -10.82
N ALA A 237 -16.37 -28.26 -9.85
CA ALA A 237 -17.30 -29.10 -9.09
C ALA A 237 -18.31 -28.24 -8.31
N PHE A 238 -17.83 -27.20 -7.64
CA PHE A 238 -18.66 -26.26 -6.88
C PHE A 238 -19.65 -25.50 -7.78
N ALA A 239 -19.19 -24.92 -8.89
CA ALA A 239 -20.07 -24.22 -9.82
C ALA A 239 -21.14 -25.16 -10.42
N ARG A 240 -20.79 -26.44 -10.62
CA ARG A 240 -21.75 -27.46 -11.09
C ARG A 240 -22.80 -27.81 -10.03
N SER A 241 -22.41 -27.94 -8.76
CA SER A 241 -23.36 -28.22 -7.67
C SER A 241 -24.26 -27.02 -7.41
N LEU A 242 -23.69 -25.81 -7.41
CA LEU A 242 -24.45 -24.57 -7.23
C LEU A 242 -25.46 -24.37 -8.36
N TYR A 243 -25.08 -24.62 -9.62
CA TYR A 243 -26.01 -24.61 -10.75
C TYR A 243 -27.15 -25.64 -10.62
N ALA A 244 -26.85 -26.84 -10.10
CA ALA A 244 -27.85 -27.88 -9.93
C ALA A 244 -28.87 -27.53 -8.84
N ALA A 245 -28.42 -26.90 -7.76
CA ALA A 245 -29.25 -26.48 -6.64
C ALA A 245 -30.06 -25.19 -6.92
N HIS A 246 -29.49 -24.23 -7.67
CA HIS A 246 -30.06 -22.90 -7.90
C HIS A 246 -30.29 -22.59 -9.38
N ARG A 247 -30.79 -23.57 -10.14
CA ARG A 247 -30.85 -23.51 -11.61
C ARG A 247 -31.56 -22.26 -12.15
N ASP A 248 -32.69 -21.88 -11.58
CA ASP A 248 -33.51 -20.77 -12.10
C ASP A 248 -32.93 -19.41 -11.73
N GLU A 249 -32.26 -19.31 -10.59
CA GLU A 249 -31.55 -18.12 -10.17
C GLU A 249 -30.30 -17.87 -11.02
N VAL A 250 -29.50 -18.91 -11.26
CA VAL A 250 -28.33 -18.82 -12.14
C VAL A 250 -28.74 -18.52 -13.59
N LYS A 251 -29.87 -19.04 -14.07
CA LYS A 251 -30.40 -18.67 -15.40
C LYS A 251 -30.76 -17.19 -15.48
N ARG A 252 -31.44 -16.64 -14.47
CA ARG A 252 -31.77 -15.21 -14.39
C ARG A 252 -30.51 -14.34 -14.35
N LEU A 253 -29.51 -14.79 -13.59
CA LEU A 253 -28.20 -14.15 -13.56
C LEU A 253 -27.62 -14.09 -14.98
N LEU A 254 -27.50 -15.23 -15.68
CA LEU A 254 -26.91 -15.30 -17.02
C LEU A 254 -27.65 -14.51 -18.10
N THR A 255 -28.98 -14.33 -17.99
CA THR A 255 -29.72 -13.46 -18.91
C THR A 255 -29.34 -11.99 -18.77
N GLY A 256 -28.94 -11.55 -17.57
CA GLY A 256 -28.41 -10.19 -17.35
C GLY A 256 -27.14 -9.92 -18.16
N PHE A 257 -26.25 -10.92 -18.31
CA PHE A 257 -24.99 -10.82 -19.07
C PHE A 257 -25.16 -10.98 -20.58
N ALA A 258 -26.34 -11.40 -21.06
CA ALA A 258 -26.60 -11.62 -22.48
C ALA A 258 -27.12 -10.36 -23.19
N THR A 259 -27.48 -9.31 -22.44
CA THR A 259 -27.97 -8.05 -23.00
C THR A 259 -26.79 -7.09 -23.05
N PRO A 260 -26.20 -6.79 -24.22
CA PRO A 260 -25.16 -5.76 -24.29
C PRO A 260 -25.77 -4.44 -23.84
N SER A 261 -25.15 -3.82 -22.82
CA SER A 261 -25.42 -2.45 -22.42
C SER A 261 -25.23 -1.54 -23.63
N ALA A 262 -26.34 -1.11 -24.21
CA ALA A 262 -26.39 -0.18 -25.32
C ALA A 262 -26.06 1.24 -24.85
N THR A 263 -24.85 1.45 -24.37
CA THR A 263 -24.29 2.78 -24.05
C THR A 263 -22.78 2.74 -24.25
N ARG A 264 -22.35 2.50 -25.51
CA ARG A 264 -21.07 3.02 -25.96
C ARG A 264 -21.24 4.52 -26.15
N HIS A 265 -20.79 5.30 -25.17
CA HIS A 265 -20.64 6.73 -25.36
C HIS A 265 -19.52 6.91 -26.37
N ASP A 266 -19.91 7.34 -27.58
CA ASP A 266 -19.01 7.82 -28.61
C ASP A 266 -18.23 9.01 -28.03
N GLY A 267 -16.94 8.79 -27.79
CA GLY A 267 -15.99 9.77 -27.26
C GLY A 267 -14.86 9.98 -28.25
N ARG A 268 -15.19 10.20 -29.52
CA ARG A 268 -14.31 10.94 -30.45
C ARG A 268 -14.43 12.41 -30.09
N MET A 269 -13.40 12.98 -29.48
CA MET A 269 -13.13 14.41 -29.55
C MET A 269 -11.80 14.61 -30.28
N ASP A 270 -11.84 15.62 -31.13
CA ASP A 270 -10.83 16.08 -32.07
C ASP A 270 -9.51 16.52 -31.42
#